data_AF-A0A8J5RQ20-F1
#
_entry.id   AF-A0A8J5RQ20-F1
#
_cell.length_a   1.000
_cell.length_b   1.000
_cell.length_c   1.000
_cell.angle_alpha   90.00
_cell.angle_beta   90.00
_cell.angle_gamma   90.00
#
_symmetry.space_group_name_H-M   'P 1'
#
loop_
_entity.id
_entity.type
_entity.pdbx_description
1 polymer ?
#
loop_
_entity_poly.entity_id
_entity_poly.type
_entity_poly.pdbx_seq_one_letter_code
_entity_poly.pdbx_strand_id
1 'polypeptide(L)'
;MQKPASMADAQDFFKPLNDVIGKAIALTEGRRPDYFNHVKSVADSLTALAWVGFLGKDCGMSFPTAHVEESWQMAEFYNNKVLVEYRNKDPDHVEWAKALKELYMPGLRDYVKEHYPLGPSWGPVGGAPVSQPKVTAPAPKAPGVKAPPPPALPSAPLFSTEKSPKSSQPKVGMSAVFQEISSGKTVTSGLRKVTDDMKTKNRSDRSGVVSSTTAAPAAAPVATPEKTSRAGSFSFKSGPPKLELQMGRKWVVENQVGKKNLAIDDCDARQSVYVYGCKDSVLQVNGKVNNITVDKCTKVGIVFKDVVAAFEVVNCNGVEVQCQGTAPTISIDNTSGCQLYLSNDSLGTSITSAKSSEINVMVPSGATDGDWVEHALPQQYIHSFKDGQFITSPVSHSGA
;
A
#
# COMPACT_ATOMS: atom_id res chain seq x y z
N MET A 1 1.61 -31.56 14.73
CA MET A 1 0.16 -31.46 15.03
C MET A 1 -0.60 -32.29 13.99
N GLN A 2 -1.79 -32.80 14.30
CA GLN A 2 -2.66 -33.45 13.29
C GLN A 2 -3.33 -32.38 12.43
N LYS A 3 -3.49 -32.60 11.12
CA LYS A 3 -4.24 -31.69 10.25
C LYS A 3 -5.72 -31.67 10.66
N PRO A 4 -6.39 -30.51 10.74
CA PRO A 4 -7.85 -30.46 10.83
C PRO A 4 -8.49 -31.27 9.70
N ALA A 5 -9.50 -32.09 10.02
CA ALA A 5 -10.13 -33.00 9.06
C ALA A 5 -11.11 -32.27 8.13
N SER A 6 -11.73 -31.20 8.61
CA SER A 6 -12.62 -30.30 7.87
C SER A 6 -12.30 -28.82 8.14
N MET A 7 -12.94 -27.92 7.39
CA MET A 7 -12.89 -26.48 7.67
C MET A 7 -13.53 -26.09 9.01
N ALA A 8 -14.47 -26.88 9.53
CA ALA A 8 -15.06 -26.65 10.86
C ALA A 8 -14.05 -26.97 11.97
N ASP A 9 -13.37 -28.13 11.88
CA ASP A 9 -12.29 -28.49 12.81
C ASP A 9 -11.16 -27.45 12.78
N ALA A 10 -10.91 -26.85 11.61
CA ALA A 10 -9.90 -25.80 11.46
C ALA A 10 -10.31 -24.52 12.20
N GLN A 11 -11.57 -24.12 12.12
CA GLN A 11 -12.08 -22.94 12.84
C GLN A 11 -11.92 -23.08 14.35
N ASP A 12 -12.30 -24.23 14.94
CA ASP A 12 -12.10 -24.47 16.37
C ASP A 12 -10.62 -24.66 16.75
N PHE A 13 -9.80 -25.27 15.89
CA PHE A 13 -8.35 -25.41 16.13
C PHE A 13 -7.61 -24.07 16.17
N PHE A 14 -7.93 -23.13 15.27
CA PHE A 14 -7.32 -21.80 15.22
C PHE A 14 -8.03 -20.76 16.12
N LYS A 15 -9.17 -21.09 16.71
CA LYS A 15 -9.95 -20.21 17.60
C LYS A 15 -9.14 -19.50 18.68
N PRO A 16 -8.18 -20.14 19.41
CA PRO A 16 -7.41 -19.44 20.43
C PRO A 16 -6.52 -18.32 19.88
N LEU A 17 -6.03 -18.45 18.64
CA LEU A 17 -5.29 -17.40 17.94
C LEU A 17 -6.23 -16.28 17.48
N ASN A 18 -7.35 -16.64 16.86
CA ASN A 18 -8.35 -15.70 16.37
C ASN A 18 -8.97 -14.86 17.52
N ASP A 19 -9.23 -15.47 18.67
CA ASP A 19 -9.70 -14.80 19.88
C ASP A 19 -8.69 -13.76 20.41
N VAL A 20 -7.38 -14.02 20.28
CA VAL A 20 -6.32 -13.09 20.70
C VAL A 20 -6.17 -11.94 19.69
N ILE A 21 -6.20 -12.23 18.40
CA ILE A 21 -6.20 -11.22 17.33
C ILE A 21 -7.41 -10.30 17.47
N GLY A 22 -8.61 -10.87 17.64
CA GLY A 22 -9.86 -10.11 17.83
C GLY A 22 -9.82 -9.22 19.07
N LYS A 23 -9.30 -9.70 20.20
CA LYS A 23 -9.11 -8.88 21.41
C LYS A 23 -8.12 -7.73 21.18
N ALA A 24 -7.01 -7.98 20.47
CA ALA A 24 -6.04 -6.93 20.16
C ALA A 24 -6.63 -5.85 19.22
N ILE A 25 -7.43 -6.24 18.23
CA ILE A 25 -8.14 -5.31 17.35
C ILE A 25 -9.19 -4.50 18.14
N ALA A 26 -9.98 -5.14 19.01
CA ALA A 26 -10.99 -4.48 19.83
C ALA A 26 -10.40 -3.43 20.81
N LEU A 27 -9.16 -3.63 21.30
CA LEU A 27 -8.42 -2.60 22.07
C LEU A 27 -8.08 -1.34 21.27
N THR A 28 -8.31 -1.34 19.96
CA THR A 28 -8.13 -0.17 19.07
C THR A 28 -9.44 0.49 18.64
N GLU A 29 -10.58 -0.03 19.09
CA GLU A 29 -11.91 0.46 18.77
C GLU A 29 -12.43 1.43 19.85
N GLY A 30 -13.26 2.41 19.44
CA GLY A 30 -13.80 3.41 20.36
C GLY A 30 -12.83 4.55 20.70
N ARG A 31 -12.60 4.82 21.99
CA ARG A 31 -11.78 5.95 22.44
C ARG A 31 -10.30 5.67 22.17
N ARG A 32 -9.70 6.46 21.27
CA ARG A 32 -8.26 6.36 20.96
C ARG A 32 -7.42 6.50 22.24
N PRO A 33 -6.59 5.50 22.59
CA PRO A 33 -5.59 5.63 23.65
C PRO A 33 -4.46 6.57 23.23
N ASP A 34 -3.67 6.99 24.22
CA ASP A 34 -2.36 7.61 23.96
C ASP A 34 -1.48 6.66 23.14
N TYR A 35 -0.62 7.22 22.30
CA TYR A 35 0.20 6.48 21.34
C TYR A 35 -0.57 5.58 20.36
N PHE A 36 -1.88 5.82 20.10
CA PHE A 36 -2.76 5.02 19.22
C PHE A 36 -2.11 4.41 17.97
N ASN A 37 -1.27 5.16 17.24
CA ASN A 37 -0.56 4.64 16.05
C ASN A 37 0.30 3.40 16.37
N HIS A 38 0.98 3.35 17.52
CA HIS A 38 1.76 2.20 17.98
C HIS A 38 0.86 1.00 18.29
N VAL A 39 -0.18 1.23 19.11
CA VAL A 39 -1.13 0.19 19.52
C VAL A 39 -1.80 -0.42 18.29
N LYS A 40 -2.18 0.41 17.31
CA LYS A 40 -2.81 -0.03 16.07
C LYS A 40 -1.86 -0.82 15.16
N SER A 41 -0.60 -0.41 15.02
CA SER A 41 0.40 -1.21 14.30
C SER A 41 0.60 -2.59 14.92
N VAL A 42 0.66 -2.70 16.25
CA VAL A 42 0.80 -4.02 16.91
C VAL A 42 -0.46 -4.84 16.71
N ALA A 43 -1.65 -4.29 16.98
CA ALA A 43 -2.93 -4.99 16.83
C ALA A 43 -3.16 -5.52 15.41
N ASP A 44 -2.90 -4.69 14.39
CA ASP A 44 -3.09 -5.08 12.99
C ASP A 44 -1.99 -6.06 12.54
N SER A 45 -0.75 -5.96 13.04
CA SER A 45 0.33 -6.87 12.64
C SER A 45 0.10 -8.32 13.09
N LEU A 46 -0.69 -8.55 14.14
CA LEU A 46 -1.03 -9.89 14.61
C LEU A 46 -1.83 -10.70 13.58
N THR A 47 -2.53 -10.06 12.62
CA THR A 47 -3.25 -10.78 11.56
C THR A 47 -2.31 -11.57 10.65
N ALA A 48 -1.05 -11.14 10.51
CA ALA A 48 -0.03 -11.88 9.75
C ALA A 48 0.24 -13.27 10.34
N LEU A 49 0.07 -13.45 11.67
CA LEU A 49 0.27 -14.74 12.34
C LEU A 49 -0.74 -15.82 11.92
N ALA A 50 -1.87 -15.43 11.31
CA ALA A 50 -2.88 -16.36 10.81
C ALA A 50 -2.42 -17.20 9.60
N TRP A 51 -1.20 -16.98 9.05
CA TRP A 51 -0.61 -17.81 7.99
C TRP A 51 -0.60 -19.31 8.32
N VAL A 52 -0.52 -19.66 9.62
CA VAL A 52 -0.59 -21.05 10.11
C VAL A 52 -1.92 -21.73 9.78
N GLY A 53 -2.95 -20.95 9.46
CA GLY A 53 -4.25 -21.41 8.98
C GLY A 53 -4.21 -22.11 7.62
N PHE A 54 -3.15 -21.94 6.82
CA PHE A 54 -3.09 -22.46 5.45
C PHE A 54 -3.12 -24.01 5.42
N LEU A 55 -4.25 -24.57 4.97
CA LEU A 55 -4.46 -26.02 4.83
C LEU A 55 -4.29 -26.54 3.39
N GLY A 56 -4.04 -25.66 2.42
CA GLY A 56 -3.94 -25.98 0.99
C GLY A 56 -4.47 -24.83 0.13
N LYS A 57 -4.30 -24.92 -1.20
CA LYS A 57 -4.68 -23.83 -2.13
C LYS A 57 -6.19 -23.52 -2.10
N ASP A 58 -6.99 -24.52 -1.75
CA ASP A 58 -8.45 -24.48 -1.81
C ASP A 58 -9.11 -24.03 -0.49
N CYS A 59 -8.31 -23.68 0.53
CA CYS A 59 -8.83 -23.24 1.84
C CYS A 59 -9.21 -21.75 1.94
N GLY A 60 -9.12 -21.00 0.83
CA GLY A 60 -9.51 -19.59 0.76
C GLY A 60 -8.48 -18.58 1.29
N MET A 61 -7.34 -19.02 1.81
CA MET A 61 -6.21 -18.16 2.20
C MET A 61 -5.15 -18.08 1.10
N SER A 62 -4.43 -16.96 1.03
CA SER A 62 -3.24 -16.81 0.20
C SER A 62 -2.09 -17.68 0.73
N PHE A 63 -1.04 -17.88 -0.08
CA PHE A 63 0.13 -18.66 0.36
C PHE A 63 0.76 -18.01 1.60
N PRO A 64 1.32 -18.78 2.56
CA PRO A 64 1.79 -18.25 3.84
C PRO A 64 2.68 -17.00 3.78
N THR A 65 3.64 -16.96 2.85
CA THR A 65 4.50 -15.78 2.65
C THR A 65 3.70 -14.57 2.16
N ALA A 66 2.76 -14.77 1.23
CA ALA A 66 1.89 -13.71 0.73
C ALA A 66 0.92 -13.24 1.82
N HIS A 67 0.33 -14.14 2.62
CA HIS A 67 -0.53 -13.78 3.76
C HIS A 67 0.20 -12.85 4.74
N VAL A 68 1.48 -13.11 5.05
CA VAL A 68 2.31 -12.24 5.89
C VAL A 68 2.56 -10.88 5.23
N GLU A 69 2.92 -10.86 3.95
CA GLU A 69 3.15 -9.63 3.17
C GLU A 69 1.89 -8.76 3.02
N GLU A 70 0.73 -9.37 2.79
CA GLU A 70 -0.58 -8.73 2.64
C GLU A 70 -1.07 -8.17 3.99
N SER A 71 -1.00 -8.99 5.05
CA SER A 71 -1.41 -8.60 6.41
C SER A 71 -0.58 -7.44 6.97
N TRP A 72 0.73 -7.42 6.70
CA TRP A 72 1.62 -6.37 7.19
C TRP A 72 1.26 -4.96 6.67
N GLN A 73 0.62 -4.84 5.50
CA GLN A 73 0.34 -3.53 4.87
C GLN A 73 -0.53 -2.62 5.74
N MET A 74 -1.49 -3.18 6.49
CA MET A 74 -2.35 -2.41 7.40
C MET A 74 -1.58 -1.90 8.63
N ALA A 75 -0.76 -2.77 9.23
CA ALA A 75 0.14 -2.39 10.32
C ALA A 75 1.16 -1.32 9.89
N GLU A 76 1.71 -1.46 8.68
CA GLU A 76 2.67 -0.53 8.09
C GLU A 76 2.10 0.88 7.89
N PHE A 77 0.82 1.01 7.51
CA PHE A 77 0.18 2.32 7.39
C PHE A 77 0.18 3.10 8.71
N TYR A 78 -0.06 2.44 9.84
CA TYR A 78 0.04 3.07 11.16
C TYR A 78 1.49 3.22 11.64
N ASN A 79 2.38 2.31 11.25
CA ASN A 79 3.79 2.34 11.67
C ASN A 79 4.53 3.50 10.99
N ASN A 80 4.20 3.76 9.73
CA ASN A 80 4.65 4.94 8.99
C ASN A 80 4.15 6.26 9.63
N LYS A 81 3.01 6.27 10.34
CA LYS A 81 2.58 7.47 11.10
C LYS A 81 3.48 7.69 12.31
N VAL A 82 3.87 6.63 13.03
CA VAL A 82 4.87 6.73 14.12
C VAL A 82 6.18 7.31 13.57
N LEU A 83 6.70 6.75 12.46
CA LEU A 83 7.91 7.27 11.82
C LEU A 83 7.78 8.75 11.41
N VAL A 84 6.67 9.15 10.78
CA VAL A 84 6.43 10.55 10.35
C VAL A 84 6.28 11.50 11.53
N GLU A 85 5.65 11.04 12.62
CA GLU A 85 5.38 11.84 13.82
C GLU A 85 6.61 12.03 14.70
N TYR A 86 7.43 10.99 14.90
CA TYR A 86 8.50 11.00 15.90
C TYR A 86 9.91 11.21 15.34
N ARG A 87 10.15 11.10 14.02
CA ARG A 87 11.46 11.30 13.34
C ARG A 87 12.28 12.53 13.73
N ASN A 88 11.62 13.59 14.23
CA ASN A 88 12.25 14.84 14.64
C ASN A 88 11.93 15.19 16.12
N LYS A 89 11.27 14.30 16.87
CA LYS A 89 10.89 14.48 18.28
C LYS A 89 11.73 13.60 19.21
N ASP A 90 11.81 12.31 18.88
CA ASP A 90 12.25 11.26 19.79
C ASP A 90 12.77 10.05 18.96
N PRO A 91 14.01 9.60 19.16
CA PRO A 91 14.57 8.48 18.42
C PRO A 91 14.01 7.10 18.86
N ASP A 92 13.56 6.93 20.09
CA ASP A 92 13.21 5.62 20.66
C ASP A 92 11.93 5.09 19.99
N HIS A 93 10.95 5.98 19.78
CA HIS A 93 9.75 5.70 18.98
C HIS A 93 10.06 5.36 17.50
N VAL A 94 11.15 5.89 16.96
CA VAL A 94 11.60 5.63 15.58
C VAL A 94 12.34 4.29 15.48
N GLU A 95 13.12 3.93 16.50
CA GLU A 95 13.77 2.63 16.63
C GLU A 95 12.73 1.52 16.84
N TRP A 96 11.78 1.71 17.75
CA TRP A 96 10.63 0.82 17.94
C TRP A 96 9.88 0.53 16.65
N ALA A 97 9.59 1.56 15.85
CA ALA A 97 8.86 1.42 14.59
C ALA A 97 9.66 0.65 13.53
N LYS A 98 10.99 0.78 13.51
CA LYS A 98 11.88 -0.03 12.66
C LYS A 98 11.93 -1.48 13.12
N ALA A 99 12.14 -1.72 14.41
CA ALA A 99 12.21 -3.05 14.99
C ALA A 99 10.90 -3.85 14.79
N LEU A 100 9.75 -3.19 14.95
CA LEU A 100 8.45 -3.81 14.62
C LEU A 100 8.33 -4.14 13.13
N LYS A 101 8.84 -3.29 12.22
CA LYS A 101 8.87 -3.62 10.79
C LYS A 101 9.80 -4.80 10.50
N GLU A 102 11.03 -4.76 10.99
CA GLU A 102 12.04 -5.80 10.74
C GLU A 102 11.62 -7.19 11.26
N LEU A 103 10.86 -7.23 12.37
CA LEU A 103 10.26 -8.46 12.91
C LEU A 103 9.34 -9.18 11.92
N TYR A 104 8.55 -8.45 11.13
CA TYR A 104 7.65 -9.04 10.12
C TYR A 104 8.29 -9.10 8.73
N MET A 105 8.98 -8.03 8.34
CA MET A 105 9.55 -7.78 7.01
C MET A 105 11.01 -7.28 7.17
N PRO A 106 12.02 -8.15 7.06
CA PRO A 106 11.97 -9.50 6.49
C PRO A 106 11.59 -10.63 7.46
N GLY A 107 11.69 -10.44 8.79
CA GLY A 107 11.80 -11.53 9.77
C GLY A 107 10.82 -12.70 9.61
N LEU A 108 9.54 -12.49 9.95
CA LEU A 108 8.50 -13.52 9.83
C LEU A 108 8.33 -13.98 8.37
N ARG A 109 8.35 -13.05 7.42
CA ARG A 109 8.14 -13.34 5.99
C ARG A 109 9.15 -14.36 5.47
N ASP A 110 10.45 -14.09 5.68
CA ASP A 110 11.51 -14.95 5.15
C ASP A 110 11.61 -16.27 5.93
N TYR A 111 11.37 -16.26 7.25
CA TYR A 111 11.21 -17.49 8.02
C TYR A 111 10.12 -18.40 7.44
N VAL A 112 8.92 -17.85 7.18
CA VAL A 112 7.79 -18.58 6.59
C VAL A 112 8.10 -19.03 5.15
N LYS A 113 8.78 -18.21 4.35
CA LYS A 113 9.19 -18.55 2.98
C LYS A 113 10.20 -19.69 2.91
N GLU A 114 11.15 -19.72 3.85
CA GLU A 114 12.20 -20.75 3.91
C GLU A 114 11.68 -22.07 4.51
N HIS A 115 10.92 -21.99 5.60
CA HIS A 115 10.54 -23.18 6.39
C HIS A 115 9.14 -23.71 6.06
N TYR A 116 8.20 -22.85 5.64
CA TYR A 116 6.78 -23.18 5.46
C TYR A 116 6.14 -22.60 4.17
N PRO A 117 6.78 -22.63 2.98
CA PRO A 117 6.25 -22.02 1.76
C PRO A 117 4.91 -22.62 1.28
N LEU A 118 4.56 -23.83 1.75
CA LEU A 118 3.30 -24.53 1.48
C LEU A 118 2.44 -24.75 2.75
N GLY A 119 2.74 -24.01 3.82
CA GLY A 119 2.04 -24.09 5.12
C GLY A 119 2.71 -25.01 6.13
N PRO A 120 2.14 -25.12 7.35
CA PRO A 120 2.66 -26.00 8.39
C PRO A 120 2.68 -27.47 7.96
N SER A 121 3.72 -28.20 8.35
CA SER A 121 3.79 -29.65 8.15
C SER A 121 2.93 -30.38 9.18
N TRP A 122 1.93 -31.12 8.71
CA TRP A 122 1.00 -31.87 9.55
C TRP A 122 1.44 -33.34 9.68
N GLY A 123 1.19 -33.92 10.85
CA GLY A 123 1.44 -35.34 11.13
C GLY A 123 0.40 -36.27 10.47
N PRO A 124 0.65 -37.59 10.46
CA PRO A 124 -0.22 -38.56 9.82
C PRO A 124 -1.64 -38.55 10.42
N VAL A 125 -2.63 -38.73 9.55
CA VAL A 125 -4.05 -38.81 9.94
C VAL A 125 -4.25 -40.02 10.86
N GLY A 126 -4.85 -39.81 12.03
CA GLY A 126 -5.00 -40.84 13.06
C GLY A 126 -3.83 -40.93 14.05
N GLY A 127 -2.76 -40.15 13.89
CA GLY A 127 -1.75 -39.98 14.95
C GLY A 127 -2.36 -39.29 16.18
N ALA A 128 -2.02 -39.77 17.38
CA ALA A 128 -2.60 -39.27 18.63
C ALA A 128 -2.45 -37.73 18.78
N PRO A 129 -3.46 -37.02 19.30
CA PRO A 129 -3.40 -35.58 19.46
C PRO A 129 -2.28 -35.21 20.44
N VAL A 130 -1.28 -34.49 19.93
CA VAL A 130 -0.22 -33.89 20.75
C VAL A 130 -0.90 -32.90 21.69
N SER A 131 -1.12 -33.33 22.93
CA SER A 131 -1.84 -32.55 23.93
C SER A 131 -1.12 -31.23 24.18
N GLN A 132 -1.91 -30.16 24.36
CA GLN A 132 -1.37 -28.87 24.80
C GLN A 132 -0.50 -29.08 26.06
N PRO A 133 0.65 -28.39 26.19
CA PRO A 133 1.43 -28.44 27.42
C PRO A 133 0.58 -27.89 28.57
N LYS A 134 0.09 -28.79 29.44
CA LYS A 134 -0.66 -28.40 30.63
C LYS A 134 0.19 -27.46 31.49
N VAL A 135 -0.30 -26.26 31.75
CA VAL A 135 0.30 -25.32 32.70
C VAL A 135 0.00 -25.82 34.12
N THR A 136 0.79 -26.79 34.59
CA THR A 136 0.76 -27.27 35.98
C THR A 136 1.52 -26.32 36.90
N ALA A 137 0.89 -25.88 37.99
CA ALA A 137 1.50 -25.01 38.98
C ALA A 137 2.71 -25.68 39.70
N PRO A 138 3.72 -24.91 40.16
CA PRO A 138 4.99 -25.47 40.64
C PRO A 138 5.04 -25.76 42.15
N ALA A 139 5.33 -27.02 42.51
CA ALA A 139 5.84 -27.46 43.82
C ALA A 139 6.45 -28.88 43.71
N PRO A 140 7.30 -29.34 44.65
CA PRO A 140 8.70 -28.95 44.83
C PRO A 140 9.70 -30.07 44.37
N LYS A 141 11.01 -29.79 44.42
CA LYS A 141 12.09 -30.65 43.83
C LYS A 141 12.74 -31.64 44.80
N ALA A 142 13.06 -32.86 44.32
CA ALA A 142 14.30 -33.65 44.60
C ALA A 142 14.35 -34.90 43.67
N PRO A 143 15.46 -35.67 43.53
CA PRO A 143 16.63 -35.27 42.72
C PRO A 143 17.19 -36.37 41.76
N GLY A 144 17.92 -35.95 40.72
CA GLY A 144 18.66 -36.84 39.77
C GLY A 144 17.88 -37.18 38.49
N VAL A 145 18.48 -37.47 37.32
CA VAL A 145 19.90 -37.65 36.94
C VAL A 145 20.21 -36.83 35.66
N LYS A 146 21.50 -36.65 35.30
CA LYS A 146 21.98 -35.71 34.26
C LYS A 146 21.84 -36.21 32.80
N ALA A 147 21.61 -35.26 31.89
CA ALA A 147 21.90 -35.33 30.45
C ALA A 147 22.51 -33.97 29.99
N PRO A 148 23.25 -33.89 28.87
CA PRO A 148 24.10 -32.73 28.55
C PRO A 148 23.34 -31.53 27.92
N PRO A 149 23.86 -30.29 28.05
CA PRO A 149 23.18 -29.08 27.61
C PRO A 149 23.43 -28.71 26.14
N PRO A 150 22.41 -28.19 25.40
CA PRO A 150 22.61 -27.40 24.19
C PRO A 150 23.24 -26.02 24.51
N PRO A 151 23.84 -25.32 23.52
CA PRO A 151 24.45 -24.00 23.74
C PRO A 151 23.43 -22.93 24.15
N ALA A 152 23.83 -22.02 25.04
CA ALA A 152 22.97 -20.96 25.56
C ALA A 152 22.97 -19.70 24.68
N LEU A 153 21.79 -19.11 24.45
CA LEU A 153 21.62 -17.74 23.99
C LEU A 153 21.71 -16.78 25.21
N PRO A 154 22.67 -15.83 25.27
CA PRO A 154 22.73 -14.86 26.35
C PRO A 154 21.60 -13.81 26.23
N SER A 155 21.03 -13.39 27.37
CA SER A 155 19.97 -12.36 27.41
C SER A 155 20.26 -11.31 28.47
N ALA A 156 20.44 -10.04 28.03
CA ALA A 156 20.42 -8.82 28.86
C ALA A 156 21.52 -8.73 29.97
N PRO A 157 21.64 -7.62 30.74
CA PRO A 157 20.90 -6.35 30.71
C PRO A 157 21.80 -5.08 30.63
N LEU A 158 21.21 -3.93 30.98
CA LEU A 158 21.78 -2.57 30.94
C LEU A 158 22.72 -2.23 32.12
N PHE A 159 23.58 -1.24 31.90
CA PHE A 159 24.32 -0.37 32.84
C PHE A 159 24.97 -0.96 34.12
N SER A 160 26.31 -0.92 34.17
CA SER A 160 27.08 -0.36 35.29
C SER A 160 28.54 -0.08 34.90
N THR A 161 29.19 0.84 35.60
CA THR A 161 30.58 1.28 35.39
C THR A 161 31.58 0.51 36.27
N GLU A 162 32.80 0.24 35.77
CA GLU A 162 34.04 0.94 36.20
C GLU A 162 35.36 0.19 35.87
N LYS A 163 36.40 0.95 35.46
CA LYS A 163 37.87 0.69 35.40
C LYS A 163 38.45 -0.59 34.74
N SER A 164 39.46 -0.36 33.89
CA SER A 164 40.33 -1.36 33.25
C SER A 164 41.49 -1.81 34.15
N PRO A 165 42.27 -2.83 33.73
CA PRO A 165 43.61 -2.52 33.23
C PRO A 165 43.94 -3.15 31.84
N LYS A 166 45.18 -2.97 31.38
CA LYS A 166 45.62 -3.12 29.97
C LYS A 166 46.22 -4.51 29.65
N SER A 167 46.08 -4.94 28.40
CA SER A 167 47.08 -5.76 27.68
C SER A 167 47.13 -5.34 26.20
N SER A 168 48.09 -5.85 25.41
CA SER A 168 48.54 -5.17 24.19
C SER A 168 48.89 -6.10 23.02
N GLN A 169 48.26 -5.91 21.85
CA GLN A 169 48.89 -5.89 20.52
C GLN A 169 47.87 -5.50 19.42
N PRO A 170 48.29 -5.08 18.21
CA PRO A 170 47.45 -4.35 17.26
C PRO A 170 46.62 -5.27 16.33
N LYS A 171 45.45 -4.78 15.91
CA LYS A 171 44.72 -5.27 14.73
C LYS A 171 44.17 -4.09 13.93
N VAL A 172 44.43 -4.10 12.63
CA VAL A 172 43.96 -3.09 11.66
C VAL A 172 42.48 -3.32 11.36
N GLY A 173 41.67 -2.27 11.27
CA GLY A 173 40.24 -2.37 10.98
C GLY A 173 39.52 -1.02 10.89
N MET A 174 38.33 -1.03 10.27
CA MET A 174 37.55 0.16 9.91
C MET A 174 37.13 1.07 11.09
N SER A 175 37.19 0.57 12.33
CA SER A 175 36.88 1.33 13.55
C SER A 175 37.84 2.52 13.78
N ALA A 176 39.08 2.45 13.28
CA ALA A 176 40.03 3.56 13.36
C ALA A 176 39.53 4.82 12.61
N VAL A 177 38.92 4.61 11.43
CA VAL A 177 38.39 5.69 10.57
C VAL A 177 37.25 6.45 11.26
N PHE A 178 36.40 5.74 12.01
CA PHE A 178 35.27 6.34 12.74
C PHE A 178 35.71 7.16 13.96
N GLN A 179 36.80 6.78 14.64
CA GLN A 179 37.37 7.60 15.72
C GLN A 179 38.05 8.87 15.19
N GLU A 180 38.71 8.79 14.03
CA GLU A 180 39.33 9.96 13.40
C GLU A 180 38.29 11.04 13.03
N ILE A 181 37.18 10.63 12.41
CA ILE A 181 36.02 11.51 12.10
C ILE A 181 35.44 12.15 13.37
N SER A 182 35.36 11.39 14.47
CA SER A 182 34.77 11.85 15.74
C SER A 182 35.67 12.81 16.53
N SER A 183 36.91 13.04 16.10
CA SER A 183 37.92 13.83 16.84
C SER A 183 37.91 15.35 16.56
N GLY A 184 37.03 15.82 15.68
CA GLY A 184 36.74 17.26 15.50
C GLY A 184 37.79 18.10 14.77
N LYS A 185 38.77 17.49 14.06
CA LYS A 185 39.82 18.22 13.33
C LYS A 185 39.54 18.33 11.82
N THR A 186 39.10 19.52 11.40
CA THR A 186 39.33 20.13 10.07
C THR A 186 39.05 19.28 8.81
N VAL A 187 37.97 18.49 8.80
CA VAL A 187 37.51 17.71 7.61
C VAL A 187 36.86 18.61 6.54
N THR A 188 37.41 19.80 6.30
CA THR A 188 36.88 20.83 5.37
C THR A 188 37.96 21.53 4.55
N SER A 189 39.23 21.16 4.68
CA SER A 189 40.36 21.76 3.94
C SER A 189 40.45 21.32 2.47
N GLY A 190 39.87 20.16 2.13
CA GLY A 190 39.98 19.55 0.79
C GLY A 190 38.84 19.86 -0.19
N LEU A 191 37.71 20.43 0.25
CA LEU A 191 36.59 20.75 -0.64
C LEU A 191 36.69 22.19 -1.16
N ARG A 192 36.55 22.37 -2.48
CA ARG A 192 36.38 23.71 -3.08
C ARG A 192 35.11 24.34 -2.51
N LYS A 193 35.22 25.55 -1.95
CA LYS A 193 34.05 26.34 -1.55
C LYS A 193 33.19 26.64 -2.77
N VAL A 194 31.90 26.29 -2.68
CA VAL A 194 30.87 26.68 -3.63
C VAL A 194 30.58 28.17 -3.43
N THR A 195 31.02 29.00 -4.37
CA THR A 195 30.79 30.45 -4.37
C THR A 195 29.35 30.78 -4.75
N ASP A 196 28.89 32.00 -4.48
CA ASP A 196 27.46 32.33 -4.58
C ASP A 196 26.90 32.28 -6.01
N ASP A 197 27.73 32.51 -7.02
CA ASP A 197 27.46 32.32 -8.45
C ASP A 197 27.09 30.85 -8.83
N MET A 198 27.62 29.87 -8.08
CA MET A 198 27.35 28.45 -8.33
C MET A 198 25.98 27.99 -7.81
N LYS A 199 25.27 28.83 -7.03
CA LYS A 199 23.94 28.50 -6.50
C LYS A 199 22.88 28.71 -7.58
N THR A 200 21.97 27.76 -7.74
CA THR A 200 20.96 27.72 -8.83
C THR A 200 20.05 28.96 -8.90
N LYS A 201 19.88 29.69 -7.80
CA LYS A 201 19.13 30.97 -7.74
C LYS A 201 19.88 32.20 -8.28
N ASN A 202 21.19 32.08 -8.58
CA ASN A 202 22.08 33.20 -8.89
C ASN A 202 22.71 33.12 -10.31
N ARG A 203 22.36 32.13 -11.13
CA ARG A 203 22.83 32.05 -12.53
C ARG A 203 22.03 33.01 -13.43
N SER A 204 22.66 34.11 -13.84
CA SER A 204 22.09 35.08 -14.81
C SER A 204 22.07 34.57 -16.25
N ASP A 205 22.95 33.63 -16.60
CA ASP A 205 23.20 33.28 -18.01
C ASP A 205 22.30 32.16 -18.53
N ARG A 206 21.08 32.57 -18.93
CA ARG A 206 20.39 31.96 -20.08
C ARG A 206 19.67 33.00 -20.92
N SER A 207 20.44 33.98 -21.41
CA SER A 207 19.98 34.88 -22.47
C SER A 207 19.64 34.07 -23.74
N GLY A 208 18.52 34.40 -24.37
CA GLY A 208 17.94 33.68 -25.52
C GLY A 208 16.93 34.52 -26.29
N VAL A 209 17.22 35.82 -26.43
CA VAL A 209 16.52 36.76 -27.33
C VAL A 209 16.89 36.37 -28.79
N VAL A 210 16.01 36.37 -29.79
CA VAL A 210 15.46 37.46 -30.64
C VAL A 210 14.16 36.89 -31.28
N SER A 211 12.95 37.46 -31.13
CA SER A 211 12.32 38.58 -31.88
C SER A 211 12.14 38.30 -33.41
N SER A 212 11.12 38.78 -34.15
CA SER A 212 9.82 39.43 -33.85
C SER A 212 9.07 39.80 -35.15
N THR A 213 7.72 39.75 -35.16
CA THR A 213 6.77 40.58 -35.97
C THR A 213 5.33 40.21 -35.53
N THR A 214 4.29 41.07 -35.49
CA THR A 214 4.10 42.49 -35.88
C THR A 214 3.13 43.20 -34.90
N ALA A 215 3.01 44.54 -34.96
CA ALA A 215 2.12 45.39 -34.11
C ALA A 215 0.60 45.14 -34.37
N ALA A 216 -0.37 45.26 -33.43
CA ALA A 216 -0.67 46.26 -32.37
C ALA A 216 -1.33 47.57 -32.90
N PRO A 217 -1.97 48.46 -32.08
CA PRO A 217 -2.25 48.46 -30.63
C PRO A 217 -3.79 48.56 -30.36
N ALA A 218 -4.44 49.22 -29.37
CA ALA A 218 -4.11 49.96 -28.11
C ALA A 218 -5.35 50.01 -27.17
N ALA A 219 -5.18 49.92 -25.83
CA ALA A 219 -6.08 50.50 -24.79
C ALA A 219 -5.37 50.51 -23.40
N ALA A 220 -5.83 51.33 -22.46
CA ALA A 220 -5.12 51.65 -21.19
C ALA A 220 -5.68 50.92 -19.93
N PRO A 221 -4.91 50.81 -18.83
CA PRO A 221 -5.24 49.93 -17.69
C PRO A 221 -5.99 50.61 -16.53
N VAL A 222 -6.66 49.79 -15.70
CA VAL A 222 -7.20 50.13 -14.38
C VAL A 222 -6.79 49.04 -13.37
N ALA A 223 -6.63 49.39 -12.09
CA ALA A 223 -5.89 48.60 -11.11
C ALA A 223 -6.76 47.94 -10.00
N THR A 224 -6.09 47.15 -9.14
CA THR A 224 -6.53 46.55 -7.86
C THR A 224 -7.38 45.26 -7.95
N PRO A 225 -7.37 44.39 -6.91
CA PRO A 225 -6.26 44.05 -6.00
C PRO A 225 -6.01 42.53 -5.91
N GLU A 226 -4.85 42.15 -5.36
CA GLU A 226 -4.50 40.74 -5.13
C GLU A 226 -5.41 40.04 -4.10
N LYS A 227 -5.79 38.78 -4.37
CA LYS A 227 -6.20 37.83 -3.34
C LYS A 227 -5.28 36.61 -3.33
N THR A 228 -4.57 36.43 -2.23
CA THR A 228 -3.52 35.42 -2.06
C THR A 228 -4.09 34.02 -1.76
N SER A 229 -4.40 33.26 -2.80
CA SER A 229 -4.72 31.82 -2.65
C SER A 229 -3.43 30.98 -2.55
N ARG A 230 -2.85 30.88 -1.35
CA ARG A 230 -1.78 29.89 -1.05
C ARG A 230 -2.37 28.46 -1.00
N ALA A 231 -2.71 27.92 -2.16
CA ALA A 231 -2.97 26.51 -2.34
C ALA A 231 -1.65 25.73 -2.19
N GLY A 232 -1.32 25.34 -0.96
CA GLY A 232 -0.13 24.55 -0.68
C GLY A 232 -0.23 23.17 -1.35
N SER A 233 0.56 22.96 -2.40
CA SER A 233 0.66 21.67 -3.08
C SER A 233 1.18 20.61 -2.10
N PHE A 234 0.28 19.76 -1.60
CA PHE A 234 0.63 18.58 -0.81
C PHE A 234 1.27 17.53 -1.73
N SER A 235 2.55 17.71 -2.02
CA SER A 235 3.35 16.74 -2.74
C SER A 235 3.66 15.55 -1.84
N PHE A 236 2.75 14.55 -1.84
CA PHE A 236 3.10 13.20 -1.43
C PHE A 236 4.34 12.75 -2.20
N LYS A 237 5.37 12.30 -1.48
CA LYS A 237 6.56 11.73 -2.12
C LYS A 237 6.20 10.32 -2.60
N SER A 238 5.84 10.21 -3.87
CA SER A 238 5.69 8.91 -4.54
C SER A 238 6.94 8.05 -4.35
N GLY A 239 6.73 6.73 -4.35
CA GLY A 239 7.82 5.78 -4.47
C GLY A 239 8.50 5.84 -5.85
N PRO A 240 9.49 4.98 -6.11
CA PRO A 240 10.02 4.83 -7.47
C PRO A 240 8.89 4.39 -8.43
N PRO A 241 8.86 4.91 -9.68
CA PRO A 241 7.95 4.40 -10.71
C PRO A 241 8.17 2.91 -10.96
N LYS A 242 7.08 2.14 -11.03
CA LYS A 242 7.10 0.71 -11.38
C LYS A 242 6.20 0.43 -12.58
N LEU A 243 6.62 -0.51 -13.42
CA LEU A 243 5.80 -1.19 -14.41
C LEU A 243 6.43 -2.57 -14.59
N GLU A 244 5.91 -3.56 -13.86
CA GLU A 244 6.49 -4.91 -13.81
C GLU A 244 5.42 -5.98 -13.54
N LEU A 245 5.64 -7.20 -14.03
CA LEU A 245 4.79 -8.36 -13.75
C LEU A 245 5.31 -9.11 -12.52
N GLN A 246 4.75 -8.80 -11.36
CA GLN A 246 5.11 -9.47 -10.11
C GLN A 246 4.56 -10.90 -10.07
N MET A 247 5.42 -11.85 -9.69
CA MET A 247 5.11 -13.27 -9.50
C MET A 247 4.42 -13.96 -10.69
N GLY A 248 4.59 -13.42 -11.91
CA GLY A 248 3.93 -13.93 -13.12
C GLY A 248 2.41 -13.72 -13.15
N ARG A 249 1.83 -12.94 -12.22
CA ARG A 249 0.37 -12.84 -12.06
C ARG A 249 -0.17 -11.43 -11.80
N LYS A 250 0.58 -10.52 -11.19
CA LYS A 250 0.11 -9.16 -10.90
C LYS A 250 0.96 -8.13 -11.64
N TRP A 251 0.40 -7.46 -12.63
CA TRP A 251 1.00 -6.26 -13.21
C TRP A 251 0.88 -5.11 -12.21
N VAL A 252 2.02 -4.50 -11.87
CA VAL A 252 2.13 -3.46 -10.83
C VAL A 252 2.63 -2.19 -11.50
N VAL A 253 1.73 -1.22 -11.65
CA VAL A 253 1.95 0.07 -12.31
C VAL A 253 1.84 1.18 -11.27
N GLU A 254 2.96 1.50 -10.60
CA GLU A 254 2.97 2.45 -9.48
C GLU A 254 3.69 3.75 -9.80
N ASN A 255 3.29 4.83 -9.13
CA ASN A 255 4.05 6.09 -9.02
C ASN A 255 4.41 6.75 -10.38
N GLN A 256 3.71 6.43 -11.45
CA GLN A 256 3.98 7.00 -12.78
C GLN A 256 3.53 8.46 -12.84
N VAL A 257 4.39 9.36 -13.30
CA VAL A 257 4.11 10.80 -13.38
C VAL A 257 4.43 11.33 -14.77
N GLY A 258 3.45 11.94 -15.45
CA GLY A 258 3.62 12.53 -16.78
C GLY A 258 3.85 11.52 -17.91
N LYS A 259 3.53 10.23 -17.70
CA LYS A 259 3.83 9.15 -18.65
C LYS A 259 2.62 8.83 -19.51
N LYS A 260 2.56 9.36 -20.73
CA LYS A 260 1.41 9.21 -21.66
C LYS A 260 1.50 7.99 -22.60
N ASN A 261 2.52 7.14 -22.42
CA ASN A 261 2.86 6.05 -23.34
C ASN A 261 3.19 4.74 -22.60
N LEU A 262 2.53 4.46 -21.48
CA LEU A 262 2.68 3.18 -20.78
C LEU A 262 1.82 2.13 -21.50
N ALA A 263 2.36 0.95 -21.73
CA ALA A 263 1.66 -0.17 -22.34
C ALA A 263 1.94 -1.48 -21.60
N ILE A 264 0.95 -2.37 -21.61
CA ILE A 264 1.07 -3.78 -21.22
C ILE A 264 0.53 -4.58 -22.41
N ASP A 265 1.45 -5.16 -23.19
CA ASP A 265 1.12 -5.96 -24.38
C ASP A 265 1.03 -7.46 -24.06
N ASP A 266 1.87 -7.95 -23.14
CA ASP A 266 1.88 -9.34 -22.67
C ASP A 266 0.81 -9.58 -21.60
N CYS A 267 -0.46 -9.66 -22.04
CA CYS A 267 -1.63 -9.88 -21.20
C CYS A 267 -2.10 -11.34 -21.22
N ASP A 268 -2.19 -11.98 -20.06
CA ASP A 268 -2.90 -13.27 -19.87
C ASP A 268 -4.17 -13.09 -19.03
N ALA A 269 -5.23 -13.81 -19.38
CA ALA A 269 -6.56 -13.70 -18.77
C ALA A 269 -6.63 -14.09 -17.27
N ARG A 270 -5.56 -14.65 -16.69
CA ARG A 270 -5.41 -14.99 -15.26
C ARG A 270 -4.61 -13.93 -14.49
N GLN A 271 -4.00 -12.98 -15.19
CA GLN A 271 -3.25 -11.86 -14.60
C GLN A 271 -4.20 -10.77 -14.11
N SER A 272 -3.69 -9.86 -13.28
CA SER A 272 -4.44 -8.75 -12.68
C SER A 272 -3.60 -7.48 -12.75
N VAL A 273 -4.19 -6.35 -13.17
CA VAL A 273 -3.46 -5.07 -13.30
C VAL A 273 -3.82 -4.17 -12.12
N TYR A 274 -2.80 -3.67 -11.41
CA TYR A 274 -2.96 -2.76 -10.28
C TYR A 274 -2.21 -1.46 -10.54
N VAL A 275 -2.97 -0.38 -10.72
CA VAL A 275 -2.46 0.96 -11.03
C VAL A 275 -2.58 1.83 -9.78
N TYR A 276 -1.46 2.32 -9.25
CA TYR A 276 -1.42 2.95 -7.92
C TYR A 276 -0.64 4.26 -7.86
N GLY A 277 -1.28 5.32 -7.36
CA GLY A 277 -0.62 6.61 -7.12
C GLY A 277 -0.09 7.28 -8.39
N CYS A 278 -0.59 6.88 -9.56
CA CYS A 278 -0.19 7.43 -10.85
C CYS A 278 -0.84 8.80 -11.08
N LYS A 279 -0.10 9.71 -11.72
CA LYS A 279 -0.54 11.08 -11.96
C LYS A 279 -0.22 11.55 -13.37
N ASP A 280 -1.16 12.25 -14.00
CA ASP A 280 -0.98 12.85 -15.33
C ASP A 280 -0.42 11.85 -16.38
N SER A 281 -0.92 10.62 -16.36
CA SER A 281 -0.33 9.48 -17.09
C SER A 281 -1.41 8.71 -17.85
N VAL A 282 -1.03 7.95 -18.88
CA VAL A 282 -1.91 7.10 -19.68
C VAL A 282 -1.33 5.70 -19.78
N LEU A 283 -2.16 4.69 -19.49
CA LEU A 283 -1.83 3.27 -19.59
C LEU A 283 -2.73 2.60 -20.63
N GLN A 284 -2.12 1.79 -21.49
CA GLN A 284 -2.80 0.91 -22.44
C GLN A 284 -2.63 -0.55 -21.99
N VAL A 285 -3.72 -1.32 -21.95
CA VAL A 285 -3.74 -2.75 -21.62
C VAL A 285 -4.28 -3.50 -22.85
N ASN A 286 -3.37 -3.94 -23.71
CA ASN A 286 -3.66 -4.27 -25.11
C ASN A 286 -4.20 -5.70 -25.33
N GLY A 287 -4.65 -6.36 -24.27
CA GLY A 287 -5.19 -7.72 -24.28
C GLY A 287 -6.21 -7.99 -23.18
N LYS A 288 -6.45 -9.27 -22.90
CA LYS A 288 -7.44 -9.74 -21.91
C LYS A 288 -6.77 -10.07 -20.58
N VAL A 289 -7.28 -9.47 -19.50
CA VAL A 289 -6.81 -9.71 -18.12
C VAL A 289 -7.99 -10.07 -17.21
N ASN A 290 -7.73 -10.61 -16.02
CA ASN A 290 -8.81 -10.98 -15.09
C ASN A 290 -9.55 -9.74 -14.57
N ASN A 291 -8.80 -8.74 -14.12
CA ASN A 291 -9.30 -7.48 -13.61
C ASN A 291 -8.27 -6.34 -13.76
N ILE A 292 -8.74 -5.11 -13.62
CA ILE A 292 -7.93 -3.89 -13.54
C ILE A 292 -8.44 -3.06 -12.36
N THR A 293 -7.57 -2.73 -11.41
CA THR A 293 -7.90 -1.84 -10.28
C THR A 293 -7.03 -0.59 -10.32
N VAL A 294 -7.65 0.58 -10.20
CA VAL A 294 -7.00 1.90 -10.23
C VAL A 294 -7.22 2.59 -8.87
N ASP A 295 -6.17 2.70 -8.05
CA ASP A 295 -6.24 3.26 -6.68
C ASP A 295 -5.38 4.54 -6.52
N LYS A 296 -5.95 5.58 -5.89
CA LYS A 296 -5.28 6.86 -5.54
C LYS A 296 -4.61 7.56 -6.74
N CYS A 297 -5.14 7.38 -7.95
CA CYS A 297 -4.64 8.02 -9.16
C CYS A 297 -5.25 9.42 -9.38
N THR A 298 -4.58 10.28 -10.16
CA THR A 298 -5.05 11.65 -10.44
C THR A 298 -4.73 12.11 -11.86
N LYS A 299 -5.73 12.49 -12.67
CA LYS A 299 -5.56 12.78 -14.11
C LYS A 299 -4.92 11.61 -14.85
N VAL A 300 -5.56 10.45 -14.78
CA VAL A 300 -5.05 9.21 -15.40
C VAL A 300 -6.03 8.69 -16.44
N GLY A 301 -5.52 8.40 -17.64
CA GLY A 301 -6.25 7.71 -18.70
C GLY A 301 -5.91 6.22 -18.68
N ILE A 302 -6.91 5.34 -18.73
CA ILE A 302 -6.74 3.90 -18.90
C ILE A 302 -7.50 3.46 -20.14
N VAL A 303 -6.78 2.92 -21.13
CA VAL A 303 -7.38 2.24 -22.29
C VAL A 303 -7.16 0.74 -22.09
N PHE A 304 -8.20 -0.06 -22.16
CA PHE A 304 -8.09 -1.51 -22.02
C PHE A 304 -8.98 -2.25 -23.00
N LYS A 305 -8.54 -3.45 -23.41
CA LYS A 305 -9.34 -4.30 -24.29
C LYS A 305 -10.41 -5.06 -23.52
N ASP A 306 -10.04 -6.06 -22.73
CA ASP A 306 -11.00 -6.94 -22.07
C ASP A 306 -10.67 -7.18 -20.59
N VAL A 307 -11.69 -7.19 -19.73
CA VAL A 307 -11.61 -7.74 -18.36
C VAL A 307 -12.56 -8.94 -18.21
N VAL A 308 -12.08 -10.02 -17.58
CA VAL A 308 -12.90 -11.24 -17.35
C VAL A 308 -13.90 -11.05 -16.21
N ALA A 309 -13.53 -10.31 -15.17
CA ALA A 309 -14.35 -10.08 -13.97
C ALA A 309 -14.82 -8.62 -13.87
N ALA A 310 -13.91 -7.69 -13.58
CA ALA A 310 -14.27 -6.31 -13.27
C ALA A 310 -13.15 -5.30 -13.60
N PHE A 311 -13.56 -4.05 -13.79
CA PHE A 311 -12.71 -2.86 -13.75
C PHE A 311 -13.10 -2.00 -12.54
N GLU A 312 -12.13 -1.53 -11.76
CA GLU A 312 -12.35 -0.83 -10.50
C GLU A 312 -11.59 0.50 -10.46
N VAL A 313 -12.28 1.58 -10.05
CA VAL A 313 -11.69 2.90 -9.79
C VAL A 313 -11.98 3.27 -8.34
N VAL A 314 -10.92 3.51 -7.56
CA VAL A 314 -11.00 3.67 -6.10
C VAL A 314 -10.16 4.87 -5.65
N ASN A 315 -10.69 5.75 -4.80
CA ASN A 315 -9.95 6.89 -4.23
C ASN A 315 -9.33 7.86 -5.26
N CYS A 316 -9.86 7.95 -6.49
CA CYS A 316 -9.22 8.67 -7.60
C CYS A 316 -9.81 10.08 -7.86
N ASN A 317 -9.10 10.89 -8.65
CA ASN A 317 -9.57 12.22 -9.07
C ASN A 317 -9.27 12.51 -10.55
N GLY A 318 -10.30 12.70 -11.37
CA GLY A 318 -10.18 12.90 -12.81
C GLY A 318 -9.57 11.67 -13.48
N VAL A 319 -10.38 10.65 -13.72
CA VAL A 319 -9.96 9.42 -14.43
C VAL A 319 -10.75 9.30 -15.72
N GLU A 320 -10.05 9.04 -16.82
CA GLU A 320 -10.62 8.70 -18.12
C GLU A 320 -10.41 7.20 -18.34
N VAL A 321 -11.45 6.47 -18.71
CA VAL A 321 -11.44 5.01 -18.86
C VAL A 321 -12.11 4.64 -20.17
N GLN A 322 -11.39 3.97 -21.07
CA GLN A 322 -11.91 3.49 -22.35
C GLN A 322 -11.85 1.96 -22.41
N CYS A 323 -13.02 1.33 -22.51
CA CYS A 323 -13.15 -0.08 -22.83
C CYS A 323 -13.22 -0.25 -24.36
N GLN A 324 -12.36 -1.10 -24.93
CA GLN A 324 -12.35 -1.40 -26.37
C GLN A 324 -13.00 -2.75 -26.72
N GLY A 325 -13.11 -3.66 -25.75
CA GLY A 325 -13.70 -4.99 -25.85
C GLY A 325 -14.77 -5.18 -24.77
N THR A 326 -14.69 -6.24 -23.94
CA THR A 326 -15.71 -6.54 -22.94
C THR A 326 -15.33 -6.19 -21.49
N ALA A 327 -16.33 -5.74 -20.71
CA ALA A 327 -16.22 -5.52 -19.26
C ALA A 327 -17.54 -5.88 -18.55
N PRO A 328 -17.66 -7.02 -17.85
CA PRO A 328 -18.93 -7.42 -17.23
C PRO A 328 -19.38 -6.49 -16.09
N THR A 329 -18.45 -5.96 -15.31
CA THR A 329 -18.70 -5.07 -14.17
C THR A 329 -17.70 -3.92 -14.14
N ILE A 330 -18.17 -2.71 -13.83
CA ILE A 330 -17.35 -1.55 -13.49
C ILE A 330 -17.77 -1.01 -12.11
N SER A 331 -16.80 -0.71 -11.26
CA SER A 331 -17.01 -0.19 -9.91
C SER A 331 -16.26 1.12 -9.69
N ILE A 332 -16.93 2.13 -9.13
CA ILE A 332 -16.36 3.48 -8.88
C ILE A 332 -16.62 3.89 -7.42
N ASP A 333 -15.66 3.64 -6.52
CA ASP A 333 -15.73 4.04 -5.10
C ASP A 333 -14.85 5.26 -4.79
N ASN A 334 -15.38 6.15 -3.95
CA ASN A 334 -14.69 7.30 -3.36
C ASN A 334 -13.89 8.14 -4.38
N THR A 335 -14.45 8.37 -5.58
CA THR A 335 -13.77 8.95 -6.75
C THR A 335 -14.53 10.16 -7.29
N SER A 336 -13.81 11.23 -7.64
CA SER A 336 -14.41 12.47 -8.16
C SER A 336 -13.90 12.77 -9.57
N GLY A 337 -14.81 12.84 -10.55
CA GLY A 337 -14.50 13.00 -11.96
C GLY A 337 -14.08 11.66 -12.56
N CYS A 338 -15.02 10.94 -13.17
CA CYS A 338 -14.77 9.68 -13.86
C CYS A 338 -15.50 9.66 -15.20
N GLN A 339 -14.76 9.48 -16.29
CA GLN A 339 -15.26 9.53 -17.67
C GLN A 339 -15.12 8.13 -18.29
N LEU A 340 -16.24 7.43 -18.47
CA LEU A 340 -16.31 6.03 -18.91
C LEU A 340 -16.74 5.93 -20.38
N TYR A 341 -15.83 5.59 -21.29
CA TYR A 341 -16.14 5.33 -22.70
C TYR A 341 -16.34 3.83 -22.94
N LEU A 342 -17.54 3.43 -23.37
CA LEU A 342 -17.91 2.03 -23.60
C LEU A 342 -17.79 1.62 -25.08
N SER A 343 -17.27 0.44 -25.35
CA SER A 343 -17.41 -0.20 -26.67
C SER A 343 -18.86 -0.65 -26.92
N ASN A 344 -19.20 -0.96 -28.18
CA ASN A 344 -20.44 -1.67 -28.52
C ASN A 344 -20.56 -3.02 -27.78
N ASP A 345 -19.43 -3.69 -27.53
CA ASP A 345 -19.35 -4.98 -26.85
C ASP A 345 -19.49 -4.87 -25.31
N SER A 346 -19.44 -3.66 -24.75
CA SER A 346 -19.57 -3.38 -23.31
C SER A 346 -20.84 -2.57 -22.95
N LEU A 347 -21.79 -2.43 -23.87
CA LEU A 347 -23.13 -1.86 -23.57
C LEU A 347 -23.90 -2.64 -22.49
N GLY A 348 -23.57 -3.92 -22.27
CA GLY A 348 -24.13 -4.75 -21.20
C GLY A 348 -23.43 -4.64 -19.83
N THR A 349 -22.50 -3.68 -19.66
CA THR A 349 -21.73 -3.51 -18.41
C THR A 349 -22.63 -3.18 -17.21
N SER A 350 -22.47 -3.90 -16.10
CA SER A 350 -23.03 -3.48 -14.82
C SER A 350 -22.14 -2.40 -14.18
N ILE A 351 -22.61 -1.16 -14.12
CA ILE A 351 -21.87 -0.05 -13.49
C ILE A 351 -22.40 0.19 -12.07
N THR A 352 -21.48 0.19 -11.10
CA THR A 352 -21.75 0.45 -9.68
C THR A 352 -20.94 1.63 -9.18
N SER A 353 -21.51 2.43 -8.27
CA SER A 353 -20.81 3.58 -7.69
C SER A 353 -21.13 3.77 -6.21
N ALA A 354 -20.16 4.25 -5.46
CA ALA A 354 -20.28 4.56 -4.03
C ALA A 354 -19.41 5.78 -3.69
N LYS A 355 -19.94 6.74 -2.92
CA LYS A 355 -19.23 7.96 -2.48
C LYS A 355 -18.52 8.75 -3.60
N SER A 356 -18.97 8.59 -4.83
CA SER A 356 -18.32 9.13 -6.02
C SER A 356 -19.18 10.21 -6.67
N SER A 357 -18.54 11.07 -7.45
CA SER A 357 -19.16 12.25 -8.06
C SER A 357 -18.60 12.53 -9.44
N GLU A 358 -19.35 13.29 -10.26
CA GLU A 358 -18.95 13.64 -11.64
C GLU A 358 -18.61 12.39 -12.48
N ILE A 359 -19.47 11.37 -12.42
CA ILE A 359 -19.36 10.15 -13.24
C ILE A 359 -20.23 10.32 -14.49
N ASN A 360 -19.59 10.34 -15.66
CA ASN A 360 -20.27 10.38 -16.95
C ASN A 360 -19.91 9.13 -17.76
N VAL A 361 -20.91 8.52 -18.41
CA VAL A 361 -20.78 7.34 -19.25
C VAL A 361 -21.07 7.73 -20.69
N MET A 362 -20.07 7.55 -21.54
CA MET A 362 -20.12 7.83 -22.96
C MET A 362 -20.48 6.54 -23.70
N VAL A 363 -21.59 6.60 -24.42
CA VAL A 363 -22.15 5.50 -25.23
C VAL A 363 -21.96 5.84 -26.71
N PRO A 364 -21.46 4.92 -27.56
CA PRO A 364 -21.22 5.20 -28.97
C PRO A 364 -22.56 5.40 -29.70
N SER A 365 -22.67 6.47 -30.49
CA SER A 365 -23.92 6.85 -31.18
C SER A 365 -24.33 5.92 -32.32
N GLY A 366 -23.41 5.09 -32.82
CA GLY A 366 -23.63 4.13 -33.91
C GLY A 366 -23.80 4.73 -35.31
N ALA A 367 -23.92 6.05 -35.44
CA ALA A 367 -24.09 6.74 -36.73
C ALA A 367 -22.75 7.13 -37.39
N THR A 368 -21.75 7.48 -36.58
CA THR A 368 -20.45 8.00 -37.03
C THR A 368 -19.35 7.55 -36.07
N ASP A 369 -18.20 7.14 -36.64
CA ASP A 369 -17.08 6.61 -35.86
C ASP A 369 -16.36 7.75 -35.13
N GLY A 370 -16.62 7.87 -33.82
CA GLY A 370 -16.10 8.93 -32.95
C GLY A 370 -17.16 9.78 -32.23
N ASP A 371 -18.45 9.69 -32.59
CA ASP A 371 -19.53 10.45 -31.95
C ASP A 371 -20.12 9.70 -30.75
N TRP A 372 -20.07 10.34 -29.57
CA TRP A 372 -20.47 9.78 -28.28
C TRP A 372 -21.68 10.51 -27.69
N VAL A 373 -22.60 9.77 -27.08
CA VAL A 373 -23.70 10.29 -26.25
C VAL A 373 -23.26 10.23 -24.78
N GLU A 374 -23.26 11.38 -24.11
CA GLU A 374 -22.85 11.51 -22.71
C GLU A 374 -24.04 11.30 -21.76
N HIS A 375 -23.88 10.40 -20.79
CA HIS A 375 -24.88 10.08 -19.77
C HIS A 375 -24.29 10.27 -18.36
N ALA A 376 -24.63 11.37 -17.70
CA ALA A 376 -24.26 11.59 -16.30
C ALA A 376 -25.00 10.61 -15.37
N LEU A 377 -24.29 9.91 -14.49
CA LEU A 377 -24.91 8.99 -13.53
C LEU A 377 -25.43 9.73 -12.28
N PRO A 378 -26.59 9.36 -11.73
CA PRO A 378 -27.13 10.00 -10.53
C PRO A 378 -26.24 9.79 -9.30
N GLN A 379 -25.69 10.88 -8.75
CA GLN A 379 -24.88 10.90 -7.53
C GLN A 379 -25.67 11.23 -6.25
N GLN A 380 -26.96 11.56 -6.38
CA GLN A 380 -27.84 11.92 -5.27
C GLN A 380 -29.14 11.08 -5.33
N TYR A 381 -29.62 10.65 -4.17
CA TYR A 381 -30.80 9.78 -4.05
C TYR A 381 -31.80 10.36 -3.04
N ILE A 382 -33.08 10.11 -3.28
CA ILE A 382 -34.18 10.38 -2.35
C ILE A 382 -34.54 9.07 -1.66
N HIS A 383 -34.58 9.08 -0.33
CA HIS A 383 -35.08 7.96 0.48
C HIS A 383 -36.43 8.37 1.07
N SER A 384 -37.50 7.65 0.74
CA SER A 384 -38.85 7.93 1.23
C SER A 384 -39.43 6.72 1.95
N PHE A 385 -40.04 6.92 3.12
CA PHE A 385 -40.69 5.86 3.88
C PHE A 385 -42.14 5.71 3.42
N LYS A 386 -42.51 4.54 2.89
CA LYS A 386 -43.85 4.19 2.41
C LYS A 386 -44.15 2.73 2.72
N ASP A 387 -45.39 2.43 3.08
CA ASP A 387 -45.88 1.05 3.26
C ASP A 387 -45.03 0.16 4.20
N GLY A 388 -44.36 0.79 5.17
CA GLY A 388 -43.49 0.14 6.15
C GLY A 388 -42.01 0.02 5.74
N GLN A 389 -41.62 0.44 4.53
CA GLN A 389 -40.27 0.29 4.00
C GLN A 389 -39.69 1.62 3.47
N PHE A 390 -38.36 1.74 3.42
CA PHE A 390 -37.69 2.81 2.69
C PHE A 390 -37.55 2.46 1.20
N ILE A 391 -38.19 3.26 0.34
CA ILE A 391 -38.01 3.25 -1.11
C ILE A 391 -36.95 4.29 -1.46
N THR A 392 -35.94 3.88 -2.23
CA THR A 392 -34.86 4.75 -2.71
C THR A 392 -34.97 4.98 -4.21
N SER A 393 -34.84 6.23 -4.65
CA SER A 393 -34.84 6.60 -6.08
C SER A 393 -33.74 7.64 -6.38
N PRO A 394 -33.09 7.60 -7.54
CA PRO A 394 -32.15 8.66 -7.95
C PRO A 394 -32.87 10.01 -8.11
N VAL A 395 -32.16 11.12 -7.84
CA VAL A 395 -32.66 12.46 -8.14
C VAL A 395 -32.41 12.78 -9.61
N SER A 396 -33.48 12.84 -10.40
CA SER A 396 -33.44 13.43 -11.74
C SER A 396 -33.66 14.95 -11.65
N HIS A 397 -32.58 15.72 -11.74
CA HIS A 397 -32.68 17.13 -12.08
C HIS A 397 -32.95 17.25 -13.59
N SER A 398 -34.04 17.92 -13.98
CA SER A 398 -34.35 18.20 -15.39
C SER A 398 -33.40 19.27 -15.92
N GLY A 399 -32.24 18.83 -16.42
CA GLY A 399 -31.10 19.67 -16.78
C GLY A 399 -30.00 18.91 -17.51
N ALA A 400 -30.39 17.91 -18.30
CA ALA A 400 -29.60 17.18 -19.29
C ALA A 400 -30.55 16.82 -20.45
#